data_AF-A0A355U071-F1
#
_entry.id   AF-A0A355U071-F1
#
_cell.length_a   1.000
_cell.length_b   1.000
_cell.length_c   1.000
_cell.angle_alpha   90.00
_cell.angle_beta   90.00
_cell.angle_gamma   90.00
#
_symmetry.space_group_name_H-M   'P 1'
#
loop_
_entity.id
_entity.type
_entity.pdbx_description
1 polymer ?
#
loop_
_entity_poly.entity_id
_entity_poly.type
_entity_poly.pdbx_seq_one_letter_code
_entity_poly.pdbx_strand_id
1 'polypeptide(L)'
;MELDAVPQKFDMRPNSGGYGLNDLNVETLNAYRAIFNARNPDNLLISDTDEEFFTRIGALRKNENGNLVATNAAPLLFGNYLIIKESFPEYNLEYREQVSGSSRWDYRLDASSLTWSGNAFDFYRNLILMFNQNYLIVFL
;
A
#
# COMPACT_ATOMS: atom_id res chain seq x y z
N MET A 1 -18.57 -32.44 15.16
CA MET A 1 -17.25 -31.79 15.02
C MET A 1 -17.49 -30.64 14.06
N GLU A 2 -17.81 -29.47 14.60
CA GLU A 2 -17.81 -28.25 13.79
C GLU A 2 -16.37 -28.04 13.32
N LEU A 3 -16.19 -27.89 12.02
CA LEU A 3 -14.93 -27.48 11.46
C LEU A 3 -14.82 -25.99 11.79
N ASP A 4 -14.22 -25.65 12.93
CA ASP A 4 -13.98 -24.26 13.30
C ASP A 4 -13.23 -23.60 12.14
N ALA A 5 -13.92 -22.74 11.39
CA ALA A 5 -13.33 -22.01 10.30
C ALA A 5 -12.16 -21.21 10.88
N VAL A 6 -10.95 -21.45 10.36
CA VAL A 6 -9.78 -20.63 10.73
C VAL A 6 -10.20 -19.17 10.54
N PRO A 7 -10.22 -18.34 11.60
CA PRO A 7 -10.66 -16.97 11.47
C PRO A 7 -9.83 -16.31 10.39
N GLN A 8 -10.49 -15.89 9.31
CA GLN A 8 -9.79 -15.22 8.21
C GLN A 8 -9.04 -14.03 8.81
N LYS A 9 -7.74 -13.94 8.53
CA LYS A 9 -6.89 -12.86 9.05
C LYS A 9 -7.52 -11.51 8.69
N PHE A 10 -7.51 -10.58 9.64
CA PHE A 10 -8.23 -9.30 9.54
C PHE A 10 -7.91 -8.55 8.24
N ASP A 11 -6.64 -8.55 7.84
CA ASP A 11 -6.10 -7.93 6.63
C ASP A 11 -6.73 -8.45 5.33
N MET A 12 -7.11 -9.73 5.28
CA MET A 12 -7.69 -10.38 4.09
C MET A 12 -9.21 -10.25 3.98
N ARG A 13 -9.89 -9.74 5.00
CA ARG A 13 -11.34 -9.57 4.97
C ARG A 13 -11.71 -8.39 4.05
N PRO A 14 -12.83 -8.45 3.34
CA PRO A 14 -13.43 -7.27 2.70
C PRO A 14 -13.48 -6.09 3.67
N ASN A 15 -13.06 -4.91 3.22
CA ASN A 15 -13.13 -3.72 4.05
C ASN A 15 -14.59 -3.30 4.30
N SER A 16 -14.84 -2.68 5.45
CA SER A 16 -16.19 -2.25 5.84
C SER A 16 -16.70 -1.02 5.07
N GLY A 17 -15.81 -0.22 4.48
CA GLY A 17 -16.17 0.95 3.67
C GLY A 17 -16.71 0.60 2.29
N GLY A 18 -16.56 -0.65 1.84
CA GLY A 18 -16.97 -1.09 0.52
C GLY A 18 -16.12 -0.52 -0.61
N TYR A 19 -14.93 0.01 -0.33
CA TYR A 19 -14.05 0.59 -1.35
C TYR A 19 -13.72 -0.44 -2.43
N GLY A 20 -13.76 -0.02 -3.69
CA GLY A 20 -13.30 -0.78 -4.84
C GLY A 20 -11.89 -0.37 -5.27
N LEU A 21 -11.44 -0.93 -6.39
CA LEU A 21 -10.15 -0.60 -6.97
C LEU A 21 -10.03 0.89 -7.34
N ASN A 22 -11.12 1.49 -7.81
CA ASN A 22 -11.17 2.90 -8.25
C ASN A 22 -11.09 3.91 -7.09
N ASP A 23 -11.28 3.46 -5.85
CA ASP A 23 -11.12 4.31 -4.67
C ASP A 23 -9.67 4.34 -4.18
N LEU A 24 -8.83 3.43 -4.66
CA LEU A 24 -7.40 3.37 -4.32
C LEU A 24 -6.59 4.34 -5.20
N ASN A 25 -5.41 4.71 -4.72
CA ASN A 25 -4.48 5.58 -5.44
C ASN A 25 -3.92 4.88 -6.68
N VAL A 26 -4.32 5.35 -7.87
CA VAL A 26 -3.98 4.76 -9.16
C VAL A 26 -2.48 4.78 -9.46
N GLU A 27 -1.77 5.82 -9.05
CA GLU A 27 -0.33 5.92 -9.23
C GLU A 27 0.41 4.84 -8.41
N THR A 28 -0.06 4.59 -7.18
CA THR A 28 0.47 3.55 -6.29
C THR A 28 0.23 2.16 -6.87
N LEU A 29 -0.99 1.89 -7.34
CA LEU A 29 -1.36 0.61 -7.97
C LEU A 29 -0.48 0.32 -9.20
N ASN A 30 -0.36 1.31 -10.10
CA ASN A 30 0.45 1.20 -11.30
C ASN A 30 1.93 0.98 -10.96
N ALA A 31 2.48 1.74 -10.01
CA ALA A 31 3.86 1.59 -9.56
C ALA A 31 4.12 0.20 -8.95
N TYR A 32 3.19 -0.28 -8.11
CA TYR A 32 3.31 -1.61 -7.51
C TYR A 32 3.33 -2.70 -8.59
N ARG A 33 2.39 -2.65 -9.54
CA ARG A 33 2.28 -3.63 -10.62
C ARG A 33 3.52 -3.63 -11.53
N ALA A 34 4.04 -2.46 -11.87
CA ALA A 34 5.27 -2.32 -12.65
C ALA A 34 6.47 -2.94 -11.92
N ILE A 35 6.64 -2.64 -10.63
CA ILE A 35 7.74 -3.21 -9.81
C ILE A 35 7.58 -4.74 -9.67
N PHE A 36 6.36 -5.23 -9.46
CA PHE A 36 6.08 -6.66 -9.38
C PHE A 36 6.50 -7.40 -10.65
N ASN A 37 6.09 -6.88 -11.82
CA ASN A 37 6.43 -7.47 -13.12
C ASN A 37 7.92 -7.40 -13.40
N ALA A 38 8.58 -6.26 -13.11
CA ALA A 38 10.02 -6.11 -13.33
C ALA A 38 10.84 -7.10 -12.47
N ARG A 39 10.39 -7.40 -11.25
CA ARG A 39 11.05 -8.37 -10.35
C ARG A 39 10.72 -9.82 -10.68
N ASN A 40 9.64 -10.07 -11.41
CA ASN A 40 9.19 -11.41 -11.76
C ASN A 40 8.79 -11.46 -13.25
N PRO A 41 9.76 -11.38 -14.20
CA PRO A 41 9.43 -11.23 -15.63
C PRO A 41 8.55 -12.35 -16.20
N ASP A 42 8.71 -13.58 -15.72
CA ASP A 42 7.99 -14.76 -16.20
C ASP A 42 6.74 -15.10 -15.35
N ASN A 43 6.19 -14.13 -14.62
CA ASN A 43 5.07 -14.38 -13.72
C ASN A 43 3.75 -14.63 -14.46
N LEU A 44 2.91 -15.49 -13.89
CA LEU A 44 1.60 -15.86 -14.44
C LEU A 44 0.52 -14.77 -14.33
N LEU A 45 0.84 -13.58 -13.81
CA LEU A 45 -0.09 -12.46 -13.63
C LEU A 45 0.19 -11.31 -14.61
N ILE A 46 1.17 -11.44 -15.50
CA ILE A 46 1.61 -10.36 -16.38
C ILE A 46 0.50 -9.93 -17.37
N SER A 47 -0.34 -10.87 -17.78
CA SER A 47 -1.46 -10.67 -18.70
C SER A 47 -2.79 -10.38 -18.00
N ASP A 48 -2.83 -10.37 -16.67
CA ASP A 48 -4.08 -10.19 -15.93
C ASP A 48 -4.66 -8.78 -16.17
N THR A 49 -5.97 -8.63 -16.05
CA THR A 49 -6.56 -7.30 -15.84
C THR A 49 -6.19 -6.77 -14.45
N ASP A 50 -6.40 -5.49 -14.17
CA ASP A 50 -6.10 -4.95 -12.85
C ASP A 50 -6.93 -5.64 -11.75
N GLU A 51 -8.22 -5.89 -11.99
CA GLU A 51 -9.08 -6.60 -11.03
C GLU A 51 -8.58 -8.02 -10.76
N GLU A 52 -8.18 -8.77 -11.79
CA GLU A 52 -7.63 -10.12 -11.64
C GLU A 52 -6.31 -10.11 -10.86
N PHE A 53 -5.40 -9.20 -11.25
CA PHE A 53 -4.10 -9.04 -10.59
C PHE A 53 -4.26 -8.73 -9.10
N PHE A 54 -5.04 -7.68 -8.78
CA PHE A 54 -5.26 -7.23 -7.41
C PHE A 54 -6.08 -8.24 -6.60
N THR A 55 -6.94 -9.05 -7.21
CA THR A 55 -7.59 -10.18 -6.55
C THR A 55 -6.59 -11.28 -6.18
N ARG A 56 -5.70 -11.64 -7.09
CA ARG A 56 -4.73 -12.74 -6.91
C ARG A 56 -3.64 -12.41 -5.89
N ILE A 57 -3.22 -11.15 -5.78
CA ILE A 57 -2.29 -10.72 -4.72
C ILE A 57 -3.00 -10.45 -3.38
N GLY A 58 -4.34 -10.58 -3.32
CA GLY A 58 -5.12 -10.45 -2.08
C GLY A 58 -5.54 -9.02 -1.71
N ALA A 59 -5.39 -8.06 -2.61
CA ALA A 59 -5.87 -6.69 -2.43
C ALA A 59 -7.39 -6.56 -2.67
N LEU A 60 -7.97 -7.41 -3.50
CA LEU A 60 -9.41 -7.47 -3.76
C LEU A 60 -10.02 -8.82 -3.35
N ARG A 61 -11.27 -8.79 -2.89
CA ARG A 61 -12.09 -9.96 -2.51
C ARG A 61 -13.56 -9.68 -2.81
N LYS A 62 -14.32 -10.73 -3.10
CA LYS A 62 -15.78 -10.61 -3.14
C LYS A 62 -16.33 -10.48 -1.71
N ASN A 63 -17.21 -9.52 -1.49
CA ASN A 63 -17.97 -9.41 -0.25
C ASN A 63 -19.16 -10.39 -0.24
N GLU A 64 -19.96 -10.37 0.83
CA GLU A 64 -21.14 -11.23 1.00
C GLU A 64 -22.19 -11.04 -0.10
N ASN A 65 -22.22 -9.87 -0.74
CA ASN A 65 -23.12 -9.56 -1.86
C ASN A 65 -22.54 -9.96 -3.23
N GLY A 66 -21.34 -10.54 -3.26
CA GLY A 66 -20.65 -10.94 -4.49
C GLY A 66 -19.90 -9.82 -5.21
N ASN A 67 -19.90 -8.60 -4.68
CA ASN A 67 -19.20 -7.45 -5.26
C ASN A 67 -17.72 -7.51 -4.94
N LEU A 68 -16.87 -7.19 -5.93
CA LEU A 68 -15.43 -7.11 -5.74
C LEU A 68 -15.08 -5.81 -4.99
N VAL A 69 -14.49 -5.94 -3.80
CA VAL A 69 -14.10 -4.83 -2.94
C VAL A 69 -12.67 -5.04 -2.43
N ALA A 70 -12.03 -3.96 -2.01
CA ALA A 70 -10.74 -3.99 -1.36
C ALA A 70 -10.78 -4.78 -0.05
N THR A 71 -9.71 -5.50 0.24
CA THR A 71 -9.48 -6.07 1.57
C THR A 71 -9.02 -4.99 2.54
N ASN A 72 -9.03 -5.26 3.85
CA ASN A 72 -8.53 -4.31 4.85
C ASN A 72 -7.05 -3.92 4.63
N ALA A 73 -6.23 -4.76 4.00
CA ALA A 73 -4.86 -4.44 3.65
C ALA A 73 -4.73 -3.40 2.52
N ALA A 74 -5.68 -3.39 1.57
CA ALA A 74 -5.53 -2.62 0.35
C ALA A 74 -5.55 -1.10 0.57
N PRO A 75 -6.41 -0.52 1.42
CA PRO A 75 -6.30 0.88 1.81
C PRO A 75 -4.91 1.22 2.38
N LEU A 76 -4.36 0.40 3.29
CA LEU A 76 -3.05 0.66 3.90
C LEU A 76 -1.91 0.72 2.88
N LEU A 77 -1.96 -0.14 1.86
CA LEU A 77 -0.90 -0.26 0.85
C LEU A 77 -1.11 0.65 -0.35
N PHE A 78 -2.36 0.92 -0.72
CA PHE A 78 -2.72 1.53 -1.99
C PHE A 78 -3.69 2.69 -1.87
N GLY A 79 -4.26 2.97 -0.70
CA GLY A 79 -5.22 4.06 -0.52
C GLY A 79 -4.56 5.45 -0.53
N ASN A 80 -5.40 6.48 -0.53
CA ASN A 80 -4.99 7.82 -0.10
C ASN A 80 -5.19 7.95 1.41
N TYR A 81 -4.45 8.86 2.05
CA TYR A 81 -4.46 9.07 3.51
C TYR A 81 -5.88 9.14 4.11
N LEU A 82 -6.81 9.82 3.45
CA LEU A 82 -8.19 9.95 3.92
C LEU A 82 -8.90 8.59 4.06
N ILE A 83 -8.88 7.76 3.03
CA ILE A 83 -9.48 6.41 3.01
C ILE A 83 -8.80 5.51 4.05
N ILE A 84 -7.49 5.68 4.22
CA ILE A 84 -6.75 4.97 5.27
C ILE A 84 -7.27 5.37 6.65
N LYS A 85 -7.47 6.67 6.93
CA LYS A 85 -7.98 7.14 8.24
C LYS A 85 -9.42 6.73 8.50
N GLU A 86 -10.25 6.63 7.46
CA GLU A 86 -11.61 6.09 7.58
C GLU A 86 -11.60 4.61 7.99
N SER A 87 -10.68 3.83 7.44
CA SER A 87 -10.53 2.40 7.76
C SER A 87 -9.71 2.13 9.04
N PHE A 88 -8.76 3.02 9.34
CA PHE A 88 -7.76 2.91 10.39
C PHE A 88 -7.53 4.28 11.05
N PRO A 89 -8.40 4.70 11.98
CA PRO A 89 -8.28 6.00 12.64
C PRO A 89 -6.96 6.21 13.37
N GLU A 90 -6.31 5.14 13.83
CA GLU A 90 -5.02 5.20 14.53
C GLU A 90 -3.80 5.20 13.59
N TYR A 91 -4.02 5.10 12.27
CA TYR A 91 -2.93 5.14 11.30
C TYR A 91 -2.23 6.50 11.34
N ASN A 92 -0.95 6.46 11.67
CA ASN A 92 -0.04 7.59 11.64
C ASN A 92 1.34 7.05 11.24
N LEU A 93 1.86 7.52 10.11
CA LEU A 93 3.14 7.08 9.58
C LEU A 93 4.03 8.31 9.39
N GLU A 94 5.16 8.31 10.07
CA GLU A 94 6.09 9.44 10.08
C GLU A 94 7.53 8.92 10.09
N TYR A 95 8.38 9.55 9.28
CA TYR A 95 9.82 9.41 9.33
C TYR A 95 10.44 10.75 9.70
N ARG A 96 11.44 10.71 10.59
CA ARG A 96 12.23 11.87 11.01
C ARG A 96 13.69 11.48 11.13
N GLU A 97 14.57 12.30 10.56
CA GLU A 97 16.02 12.12 10.64
C GLU A 97 16.70 13.43 11.06
N GLN A 98 17.73 13.30 11.88
CA GLN A 98 18.57 14.39 12.36
C GLN A 98 20.03 14.02 12.08
N VAL A 99 20.62 14.69 11.10
CA VAL A 99 21.98 14.50 10.60
C VAL A 99 22.90 15.60 11.12
N SER A 100 22.39 16.83 11.29
CA SER A 100 23.21 18.03 11.53
C SER A 100 23.51 18.33 13.00
N GLY A 101 23.01 17.53 13.95
CA GLY A 101 23.13 17.82 15.39
C GLY A 101 22.36 19.06 15.87
N SER A 102 21.59 19.72 14.99
CA SER A 102 20.70 20.83 15.32
C SER A 102 19.37 20.33 15.91
N SER A 103 18.65 21.14 16.70
CA SER A 103 17.33 20.74 17.24
C SER A 103 16.21 20.57 16.20
N ARG A 104 16.49 20.82 14.92
CA ARG A 104 15.54 20.72 13.81
C ARG A 104 15.78 19.43 13.01
N TRP A 105 14.71 18.70 12.71
CA TRP A 105 14.75 17.54 11.82
C TRP A 105 15.21 17.97 10.42
N ASP A 106 16.23 17.30 9.89
CA ASP A 106 16.78 17.57 8.56
C ASP A 106 15.89 16.98 7.46
N TYR A 107 15.25 15.84 7.75
CA TYR A 107 14.25 15.22 6.88
C TYR A 107 13.02 14.83 7.69
N ARG A 108 11.84 15.15 7.15
CA ARG A 108 10.54 14.76 7.70
C ARG A 108 9.61 14.33 6.58
N LEU A 109 9.05 13.13 6.72
CA LEU A 109 7.98 12.63 5.87
C LEU A 109 6.82 12.24 6.78
N ASP A 110 5.63 12.78 6.50
CA ASP A 110 4.45 12.59 7.33
C ASP A 110 3.26 12.22 6.43
N ALA A 111 2.53 11.16 6.77
CA ALA A 111 1.42 10.67 5.95
C ALA A 111 0.25 11.66 5.84
N SER A 112 0.10 12.60 6.78
CA SER A 112 -0.94 13.63 6.76
C SER A 112 -0.56 14.87 5.94
N SER A 113 0.66 14.93 5.37
CA SER A 113 1.12 16.11 4.65
C SER A 113 0.35 16.40 3.35
N LEU A 114 -0.37 15.41 2.81
CA LEU A 114 -1.10 15.45 1.54
C LEU A 114 -0.22 15.78 0.31
N THR A 115 1.09 15.82 0.46
CA THR A 115 2.06 16.02 -0.65
C THR A 115 2.39 14.72 -1.38
N TRP A 116 1.86 13.60 -0.90
CA TRP A 116 1.98 12.26 -1.43
C TRP A 116 0.77 11.44 -0.93
N SER A 117 0.61 10.20 -1.40
CA SER A 117 -0.58 9.37 -1.13
C SER A 117 -0.81 9.06 0.35
N GLY A 118 0.25 9.01 1.17
CA GLY A 118 0.18 8.68 2.59
C GLY A 118 0.14 7.17 2.89
N ASN A 119 0.11 6.29 1.87
CA ASN A 119 0.07 4.84 2.06
C ASN A 119 1.43 4.22 2.37
N ALA A 120 1.43 3.03 2.95
CA ALA A 120 2.64 2.37 3.41
C ALA A 120 3.59 2.00 2.24
N PHE A 121 3.06 1.71 1.04
CA PHE A 121 3.90 1.36 -0.10
C PHE A 121 4.70 2.57 -0.61
N ASP A 122 4.04 3.70 -0.79
CA ASP A 122 4.68 4.93 -1.22
C ASP A 122 5.62 5.50 -0.17
N PHE A 123 5.33 5.30 1.11
CA PHE A 123 6.26 5.64 2.17
C PHE A 123 7.58 4.90 2.00
N TYR A 124 7.51 3.59 1.81
CA TYR A 124 8.69 2.75 1.57
C TYR A 124 9.45 3.20 0.32
N ARG A 125 8.74 3.51 -0.78
CA ARG A 125 9.37 4.03 -2.01
C ARG A 125 10.06 5.37 -1.78
N ASN A 126 9.41 6.31 -1.09
CA ASN A 126 9.95 7.63 -0.77
C ASN A 126 11.21 7.53 0.10
N LEU A 127 11.22 6.62 1.08
CA LEU A 127 12.41 6.38 1.90
C LEU A 127 13.57 5.82 1.08
N ILE A 128 13.34 4.83 0.21
CA ILE A 128 14.40 4.31 -0.67
C ILE A 128 14.97 5.42 -1.56
N LEU A 129 14.09 6.22 -2.16
CA LEU A 129 14.51 7.33 -3.01
C LEU A 129 15.36 8.34 -2.22
N MET A 130 14.94 8.69 -1.01
CA MET A 130 15.70 9.57 -0.12
C MET A 130 17.08 9.00 0.20
N PHE A 131 17.18 7.71 0.57
CA PHE A 131 18.47 7.08 0.86
C PHE A 131 19.37 7.00 -0.38
N ASN A 132 18.82 6.72 -1.55
CA ASN A 132 19.60 6.68 -2.80
C ASN A 132 20.07 8.07 -3.28
N GLN A 133 19.41 9.14 -2.84
CA GLN A 133 19.81 10.53 -3.14
C GLN A 133 20.84 11.07 -2.13
N ASN A 134 20.76 10.65 -0.87
CA ASN A 134 21.70 11.04 0.19
C ASN A 134 22.94 10.14 0.25
N TYR A 135 22.86 8.93 -0.33
CA TYR A 135 23.97 8.03 -0.57
C TYR A 135 23.88 7.61 -2.04
N LEU A 136 24.78 8.15 -2.87
CA LEU A 136 25.01 7.67 -4.24
C LEU A 136 25.32 6.17 -4.21
N ILE A 137 24.29 5.33 -4.29
CA ILE A 137 24.45 3.90 -4.55
C ILE A 137 24.48 3.76 -6.06
N VAL A 138 25.70 3.68 -6.59
CA VAL A 138 25.98 3.13 -7.91
C VAL A 138 25.48 1.68 -7.88
N PHE A 139 24.47 1.36 -8.69
CA PHE A 139 24.18 -0.04 -9.00
C PHE A 139 25.36 -0.58 -9.83
N LEU A 140 26.10 -1.54 -9.27
CA LEU A 140 26.99 -2.42 -10.03
C LEU A 140 26.22 -3.65 -10.50
#